data_AF-A0A4C1Z9X5-F1
#
_entry.id   AF-A0A4C1Z9X5-F1
#
_cell.length_a   1.000
_cell.length_b   1.000
_cell.length_c   1.000
_cell.angle_alpha   90.00
_cell.angle_beta   90.00
_cell.angle_gamma   90.00
#
_symmetry.space_group_name_H-M   'P 1'
#
loop_
_entity.id
_entity.type
_entity.pdbx_description
1 polymer ?
#
loop_
_entity_poly.entity_id
_entity_poly.type
_entity_poly.pdbx_seq_one_letter_code
_entity_poly.pdbx_strand_id
1 'polypeptide(L)'
;MCLRRTSPFADQHENTSPYDVTYLNYSFFQSFDKVGFFKSIRPGRGKRDPKVTDIRALRYTPSGVLFKLRFIEEWTVLPQRKSPVVAALPFDSLRNQHPTRKKITKRKFDDLQYLRHIT
;
A
#
# COMPACT_ATOMS: atom_id res chain seq x y z
N MET A 1 -45.11 -17.54 5.34
CA MET A 1 -44.85 -16.75 6.56
C MET A 1 -43.53 -17.23 7.17
N CYS A 2 -42.83 -16.29 7.82
CA CYS A 2 -41.53 -16.39 8.48
C CYS A 2 -41.12 -17.76 9.04
N LEU A 3 -39.83 -18.10 8.98
CA LEU A 3 -39.00 -18.22 10.18
C LEU A 3 -37.52 -18.26 9.82
N ARG A 4 -36.78 -17.35 10.44
CA ARG A 4 -35.33 -17.18 10.39
C ARG A 4 -34.66 -18.52 10.75
N ARG A 5 -33.73 -19.01 9.93
CA ARG A 5 -32.72 -19.96 10.39
C ARG A 5 -31.50 -19.16 10.80
N THR A 6 -31.52 -18.69 12.05
CA THR A 6 -30.29 -18.39 12.79
C THR A 6 -29.48 -19.68 12.85
N SER A 7 -28.30 -19.65 12.24
CA SER A 7 -27.30 -20.72 12.37
C SER A 7 -27.04 -21.00 13.85
N PRO A 8 -27.01 -22.28 14.29
CA PRO A 8 -26.66 -22.65 15.66
C PRO A 8 -25.16 -22.48 15.98
N PHE A 9 -24.34 -22.07 15.00
CA PHE A 9 -22.94 -21.70 15.20
C PHE A 9 -22.76 -20.18 15.29
N ALA A 10 -23.61 -19.53 16.07
CA ALA A 10 -23.27 -18.23 16.62
C ALA A 10 -22.41 -18.49 17.87
N ASP A 11 -21.19 -18.97 17.64
CA ASP A 11 -20.17 -18.93 18.68
C ASP A 11 -19.90 -17.45 18.96
N GLN A 12 -20.33 -17.04 20.15
CA GLN A 12 -19.84 -15.85 20.80
C GLN A 12 -18.35 -16.06 21.06
N HIS A 13 -17.51 -15.81 20.05
CA HIS A 13 -16.11 -15.56 20.30
C HIS A 13 -16.03 -14.27 21.10
N GLU A 14 -15.87 -14.40 22.41
CA GLU A 14 -15.16 -13.40 23.19
C GLU A 14 -13.88 -13.07 22.42
N ASN A 15 -13.67 -11.79 22.10
CA ASN A 15 -12.55 -11.31 21.29
C ASN A 15 -11.23 -11.54 22.05
N THR A 16 -10.69 -12.76 22.03
CA THR A 16 -9.44 -13.15 22.71
C THR A 16 -8.23 -13.14 21.76
N SER A 17 -8.40 -12.78 20.49
CA SER A 17 -7.26 -12.61 19.58
C SER A 17 -6.55 -11.28 19.87
N PRO A 18 -5.23 -11.25 20.16
CA PRO A 18 -4.50 -10.04 20.50
C PRO A 18 -4.30 -9.08 19.31
N TYR A 19 -4.79 -9.45 18.13
CA TYR A 19 -4.59 -8.72 16.88
C TYR A 19 -5.92 -8.32 16.27
N ASP A 20 -6.00 -7.05 15.88
CA ASP A 20 -7.04 -6.56 14.99
C ASP A 20 -6.64 -6.90 13.54
N VAL A 21 -7.40 -7.78 12.90
CA VAL A 21 -7.11 -8.29 11.55
C VAL A 21 -8.11 -7.71 10.57
N THR A 22 -7.63 -6.84 9.69
CA THR A 22 -8.44 -6.26 8.60
C THR A 22 -7.99 -6.84 7.26
N TYR A 23 -8.91 -7.50 6.55
CA TYR A 23 -8.64 -8.02 5.21
C TYR A 23 -8.77 -6.91 4.17
N LEU A 24 -7.67 -6.62 3.49
CA LEU A 24 -7.66 -5.68 2.38
C LEU A 24 -8.35 -6.29 1.16
N ASN A 25 -9.17 -5.48 0.49
CA ASN A 25 -9.86 -5.86 -0.74
C ASN A 25 -9.38 -5.01 -1.93
N TYR A 26 -9.95 -5.25 -3.11
CA TYR A 26 -9.55 -4.53 -4.32
C TYR A 26 -9.81 -3.01 -4.22
N SER A 27 -10.75 -2.56 -3.40
CA SER A 27 -11.07 -1.14 -3.23
C SER A 27 -10.13 -0.38 -2.30
N PHE A 28 -9.25 -1.08 -1.58
CA PHE A 28 -8.21 -0.45 -0.76
C PHE A 28 -7.11 0.20 -1.62
N PHE A 29 -6.82 -0.36 -2.78
CA PHE A 29 -5.68 0.06 -3.60
C PHE A 29 -6.04 1.27 -4.45
N GLN A 30 -5.36 2.40 -4.21
CA GLN A 30 -5.53 3.64 -4.97
C GLN A 30 -4.41 3.83 -6.00
N SER A 31 -4.75 4.41 -7.16
CA SER A 31 -3.79 4.83 -8.18
C SER A 31 -3.19 6.18 -7.84
N PHE A 32 -1.85 6.25 -7.90
CA PHE A 32 -1.07 7.47 -7.66
C PHE A 32 -0.54 8.10 -8.95
N ASP A 33 -0.97 7.63 -10.13
CA ASP A 33 -0.41 8.03 -11.43
C ASP A 33 -0.55 9.54 -11.68
N LYS A 34 -1.57 10.17 -11.10
CA LYS A 34 -1.84 11.61 -11.22
C LYS A 34 -1.20 12.45 -10.12
N VAL A 35 -0.56 11.83 -9.13
CA VAL A 35 -0.10 12.47 -7.89
C VAL A 35 1.43 12.47 -7.77
N GLY A 36 2.15 12.30 -8.89
CA GLY A 36 3.61 12.24 -8.95
C GLY A 36 4.30 13.59 -8.72
N PHE A 37 4.47 14.00 -7.45
CA PHE A 37 5.19 15.25 -7.10
C PHE A 37 6.68 15.19 -7.45
N PHE A 38 7.32 14.07 -7.18
CA PHE A 38 8.76 13.88 -7.43
C PHE A 38 8.94 12.84 -8.52
N LYS A 39 9.77 13.17 -9.53
CA LYS A 39 10.11 12.21 -10.60
C LYS A 39 11.04 11.11 -10.12
N SER A 40 11.79 11.36 -9.05
CA SER A 40 12.77 10.43 -8.50
C SER A 40 12.99 10.73 -7.02
N ILE A 41 13.44 9.72 -6.27
CA ILE A 41 13.89 9.88 -4.88
C ILE A 41 15.41 9.98 -4.78
N ARG A 42 16.12 10.11 -5.92
CA ARG A 42 17.58 10.14 -5.95
C ARG A 42 18.13 11.42 -5.30
N PRO A 43 19.03 11.33 -4.30
CA PRO A 43 19.54 12.51 -3.60
C PRO A 43 20.46 13.38 -4.46
N GLY A 44 21.29 12.82 -5.33
CA GLY A 44 22.12 13.64 -6.22
C GLY A 44 22.05 13.22 -7.68
N ARG A 45 22.71 13.98 -8.57
CA ARG A 45 22.54 13.88 -10.02
C ARG A 45 23.78 13.34 -10.72
N GLY A 46 24.96 13.72 -10.25
CA GLY A 46 26.26 13.37 -10.80
C GLY A 46 26.68 11.91 -10.56
N LYS A 47 27.78 11.50 -11.19
CA LYS A 47 28.33 10.13 -11.11
C LYS A 47 28.88 9.78 -9.72
N ARG A 48 29.36 10.79 -8.99
CA ARG A 48 29.92 10.66 -7.63
C ARG A 48 28.91 11.03 -6.53
N ASP A 49 27.71 11.44 -6.93
CA ASP A 49 26.69 11.84 -5.97
C ASP A 49 25.95 10.62 -5.41
N PRO A 50 25.36 10.74 -4.20
CA PRO A 50 24.58 9.69 -3.59
C PRO A 50 23.42 9.22 -4.48
N LYS A 51 23.27 7.90 -4.56
CA LYS A 51 22.25 7.21 -5.32
C LYS A 51 21.11 6.77 -4.41
N VAL A 52 20.03 6.29 -5.02
CA VAL A 52 18.86 5.77 -4.29
C VAL A 52 19.25 4.63 -3.34
N THR A 53 20.22 3.81 -3.74
CA THR A 53 20.74 2.69 -2.94
C THR A 53 21.44 3.12 -1.66
N ASP A 54 21.90 4.38 -1.59
CA ASP A 54 22.66 4.89 -0.46
C ASP A 54 21.73 5.47 0.62
N ILE A 55 20.43 5.59 0.33
CA ILE A 55 19.43 6.08 1.28
C ILE A 55 19.19 5.03 2.36
N ARG A 56 19.30 5.45 3.62
CA ARG A 56 19.05 4.61 4.80
C ARG A 56 17.64 4.79 5.37
N ALA A 57 17.08 5.99 5.25
CA ALA A 57 15.73 6.29 5.73
C ALA A 57 15.06 7.37 4.89
N LEU A 58 13.75 7.24 4.73
CA LEU A 58 12.87 8.23 4.09
C LEU A 58 11.75 8.61 5.06
N ARG A 59 11.42 9.89 5.10
CA ARG A 59 10.26 10.41 5.84
C ARG A 59 9.41 11.24 4.90
N TYR A 60 8.17 10.82 4.72
CA TYR A 60 7.17 11.54 3.95
C TYR A 60 6.42 12.51 4.87
N THR A 61 6.40 13.78 4.50
CA THR A 61 5.63 14.83 5.17
C THR A 61 4.71 15.52 4.16
N PRO A 62 3.66 16.22 4.59
CA PRO A 62 2.86 17.05 3.70
C PRO A 62 3.72 18.11 2.98
N SER A 63 4.79 18.57 3.63
CA SER A 63 5.73 19.54 3.09
C SER A 63 6.76 18.95 2.12
N GLY A 64 6.95 17.63 2.04
CA GLY A 64 7.88 17.01 1.09
C GLY A 64 8.43 15.66 1.52
N VAL A 65 9.59 15.30 0.98
CA VAL A 65 10.30 14.07 1.33
C VAL A 65 11.63 14.45 1.97
N LEU A 66 11.88 13.90 3.15
CA LEU A 66 13.15 14.00 3.86
C LEU A 66 13.90 12.67 3.75
N PHE A 67 15.22 12.72 3.75
CA PHE A 67 16.07 11.54 3.68
C PHE A 67 17.27 11.61 4.63
N LYS A 68 17.85 10.44 4.90
CA LYS A 68 19.13 10.26 5.59
C LYS A 68 20.01 9.30 4.81
N LEU A 69 21.31 9.59 4.73
CA LEU A 69 22.32 8.65 4.20
C LEU A 69 22.93 7.81 5.32
N ARG A 70 23.05 8.36 6.53
CA ARG A 70 23.39 7.63 7.75
C ARG A 70 22.35 7.87 8.84
N PHE A 71 22.12 6.88 9.71
CA PHE A 71 21.10 7.00 10.75
C PHE A 71 21.36 8.13 11.76
N ILE A 72 22.64 8.43 12.00
CA ILE A 72 23.11 9.46 12.94
C ILE A 72 22.92 10.87 12.38
N GLU A 73 22.92 11.03 11.06
CA GLU A 73 22.76 12.34 10.42
C GLU A 73 21.35 12.90 10.65
N GLU A 74 21.23 14.23 10.58
CA GLU A 74 19.93 14.89 10.64
C GLU A 74 19.10 14.67 9.38
N TRP A 75 17.78 14.84 9.51
CA TRP A 75 16.88 14.75 8.36
C TRP A 75 17.15 15.89 7.38
N THR A 76 17.44 15.53 6.12
CA THR A 76 17.67 16.52 5.05
C THR A 76 16.54 16.50 4.04
N VAL A 77 16.21 17.65 3.48
CA VAL A 77 15.19 17.75 2.42
C VAL A 77 15.75 17.17 1.14
N LEU A 78 14.98 16.32 0.47
CA LEU A 78 15.38 15.77 -0.83
C LEU A 78 15.58 16.93 -1.82
N PRO A 79 16.77 17.10 -2.43
CA PRO A 79 17.10 18.24 -3.29
C PRO A 79 16.54 18.04 -4.70
N GLN A 80 15.22 17.85 -4.79
CA GLN A 80 14.49 17.75 -6.03
C GLN A 80 13.35 18.77 -6.08
N ARG A 81 13.15 19.35 -7.26
CA ARG A 81 12.03 20.24 -7.51
C ARG A 81 10.75 19.42 -7.62
N LYS A 82 9.74 19.79 -6.85
CA LYS A 82 8.38 19.25 -7.00
C LYS A 82 7.79 19.68 -8.34
N SER A 83 7.03 18.79 -8.97
CA SER A 83 6.22 19.14 -10.13
C SER A 83 5.20 20.21 -9.75
N PRO A 84 5.19 21.40 -10.39
CA PRO A 84 4.23 22.45 -10.08
C PRO A 84 2.82 22.14 -10.61
N VAL A 85 2.71 21.15 -11.50
CA VAL A 85 1.44 20.78 -12.17
C VAL A 85 0.59 19.85 -11.30
N VAL A 86 1.18 19.22 -10.29
CA VAL A 86 0.53 18.17 -9.49
C VAL A 86 0.06 18.76 -8.17
N ALA A 87 -1.24 18.70 -7.91
CA ALA A 87 -1.84 19.11 -6.65
C ALA A 87 -1.88 17.95 -5.63
N ALA A 88 -1.79 18.28 -4.35
CA ALA A 88 -2.05 17.35 -3.25
C ALA A 88 -3.53 16.97 -3.23
N LEU A 89 -3.80 15.67 -3.27
CA LEU A 89 -5.14 15.10 -3.13
C LEU A 89 -5.19 14.22 -1.87
N PRO A 90 -6.29 14.27 -1.10
CA PRO A 90 -6.54 13.29 -0.04
C PRO A 90 -6.57 11.87 -0.60
N PHE A 91 -6.17 10.88 0.22
CA PHE A 91 -6.14 9.47 -0.19
C PHE A 91 -7.51 8.97 -0.68
N ASP A 92 -8.59 9.36 0.00
CA ASP A 92 -9.95 8.95 -0.35
C ASP A 92 -10.45 9.57 -1.66
N SER A 93 -9.82 10.67 -2.10
CA SER A 93 -10.10 11.32 -3.37
C SER A 93 -9.35 10.69 -4.55
N LEU A 94 -8.45 9.73 -4.29
CA LEU A 94 -7.72 9.04 -5.34
C LEU A 94 -8.62 8.05 -6.07
N ARG A 95 -8.26 7.80 -7.34
CA ARG A 95 -8.97 6.82 -8.16
C ARG A 95 -8.55 5.41 -7.73
N ASN A 96 -9.52 4.53 -7.57
CA ASN A 96 -9.26 3.12 -7.31
C ASN A 96 -8.40 2.49 -8.43
N GLN A 97 -7.30 1.85 -8.05
CA GLN A 97 -6.36 1.17 -8.95
C GLN A 97 -7.00 -0.06 -9.61
N HIS A 98 -7.91 -0.73 -8.89
CA HIS A 98 -8.58 -1.93 -9.37
C HIS A 98 -10.08 -1.70 -9.37
N PRO A 99 -10.76 -1.63 -10.53
CA PRO A 99 -12.19 -1.34 -10.55
C PRO A 99 -13.03 -2.47 -9.94
N THR A 100 -12.54 -3.71 -10.04
CA THR A 100 -13.23 -4.90 -9.54
C THR A 100 -12.22 -5.92 -9.01
N ARG A 101 -12.72 -6.89 -8.23
CA ARG A 101 -11.93 -8.04 -7.79
C ARG A 101 -11.40 -8.81 -9.01
N LYS A 102 -10.10 -9.08 -9.03
CA LYS A 102 -9.48 -9.92 -10.07
C LYS A 102 -10.08 -11.33 -10.01
N LYS A 103 -10.69 -11.75 -11.12
CA LYS A 103 -11.19 -13.12 -11.27
C LYS A 103 -10.00 -14.07 -11.37
N ILE A 104 -10.08 -15.20 -10.68
CA ILE A 104 -9.14 -16.30 -10.88
C ILE A 104 -9.52 -17.07 -12.13
N THR A 105 -8.53 -17.60 -12.84
CA THR A 105 -8.76 -18.48 -13.97
C THR A 105 -9.29 -19.82 -13.49
N LYS A 106 -10.04 -20.53 -14.35
CA LYS A 106 -10.55 -21.87 -14.02
C LYS A 106 -9.43 -22.82 -13.61
N ARG A 107 -8.35 -22.87 -14.39
CA ARG A 107 -7.16 -23.68 -14.06
C ARG A 107 -6.61 -23.37 -12.67
N LYS A 108 -6.40 -22.09 -12.32
CA LYS A 108 -5.94 -21.71 -10.98
C LYS A 108 -6.92 -22.15 -9.90
N PHE A 109 -8.23 -22.06 -10.16
CA PHE A 109 -9.23 -22.55 -9.22
C PHE A 109 -9.14 -24.06 -9.02
N ASP A 110 -9.06 -24.83 -10.10
CA ASP A 110 -8.95 -26.30 -10.07
C ASP A 110 -7.68 -26.74 -9.32
N ASP A 111 -6.54 -26.12 -9.63
CA ASP A 111 -5.25 -26.35 -8.95
C ASP A 111 -5.36 -26.07 -7.44
N LEU A 112 -6.06 -25.00 -7.04
CA LEU A 112 -6.27 -24.67 -5.62
C LEU A 112 -7.21 -25.67 -4.92
N GLN A 113 -8.26 -26.17 -5.59
CA GLN A 113 -9.11 -27.21 -5.01
C GLN A 113 -8.32 -28.51 -4.83
N TYR A 114 -7.48 -28.88 -5.80
CA TYR A 114 -6.63 -30.07 -5.69
C TYR A 114 -5.72 -30.01 -4.47
N LEU A 115 -5.03 -28.88 -4.24
CA LEU A 115 -4.16 -28.70 -3.08
C LEU A 115 -4.91 -28.80 -1.74
N ARG A 116 -6.17 -28.34 -1.67
CA ARG A 116 -6.98 -28.45 -0.45
C ARG A 116 -7.31 -29.88 -0.05
N HIS A 117 -7.34 -30.81 -0.99
CA HIS A 117 -7.70 -32.21 -0.74
C HIS A 117 -6.49 -33.10 -0.39
N ILE A 118 -5.25 -32.61 -0.60
CA ILE A 118 -4.02 -33.34 -0.28
C ILE A 118 -3.56 -33.12 1.17
N THR A 119 -4.04 -32.04 1.81
CA THR A 119 -3.74 -31.72 3.21
C THR A 119 -4.87 -32.24 4.11
#